data_AF-A0A2H9Q0K1-F1
#
_entry.id   AF-A0A2H9Q0K1-F1
#
_cell.length_a   1.000
_cell.length_b   1.000
_cell.length_c   1.000
_cell.angle_alpha   90.00
_cell.angle_beta   90.00
_cell.angle_gamma   90.00
#
_symmetry.space_group_name_H-M   'P 1'
#
loop_
_entity.id
_entity.type
_entity.pdbx_description
1 polymer ?
#
loop_
_entity_poly.entity_id
_entity_poly.type
_entity_poly.pdbx_seq_one_letter_code
_entity_poly.pdbx_strand_id
1 'polypeptide(L)' 'AAEKILKGFSRKVVETKIWGPSSKFGGQIVGLNHELKDMDIIEFKTR' A
#
# COMPACT_ATOMS: atom_id res chain seq x y z
N ALA A 1 5.32 4.72 0.87
CA ALA A 1 5.40 4.24 -0.53
C ALA A 1 4.80 5.24 -1.52
N ALA A 2 3.53 5.63 -1.37
CA ALA A 2 2.80 6.49 -2.32
C ALA A 2 3.53 7.79 -2.76
N GLU A 3 4.11 8.54 -1.82
CA GLU A 3 4.82 9.80 -2.14
C GLU A 3 6.11 9.63 -2.95
N LYS A 4 6.71 8.43 -2.94
CA LYS A 4 7.89 8.13 -3.76
C LYS A 4 7.53 7.94 -5.24
N ILE A 5 6.28 7.57 -5.53
CA ILE A 5 5.79 7.36 -6.90
C ILE A 5 5.44 8.71 -7.53
N LEU A 6 4.63 9.51 -6.82
CA LEU A 6 4.24 10.85 -7.25
C LEU A 6 3.94 11.71 -6.03
N LYS A 7 4.48 12.93 -6.02
CA LYS A 7 4.25 13.89 -4.94
C LYS A 7 2.77 14.23 -4.83
N GLY A 8 2.19 14.06 -3.64
CA GLY A 8 0.77 14.27 -3.36
C GLY A 8 -0.15 13.11 -3.76
N PHE A 9 0.40 11.98 -4.26
CA PHE A 9 -0.38 10.80 -4.59
C PHE A 9 -1.05 10.17 -3.35
N SER A 10 -0.41 10.26 -2.19
CA SER A 10 -0.97 9.75 -0.93
C SER A 10 -2.36 10.32 -0.60
N ARG A 11 -2.65 11.56 -1.05
CA ARG A 11 -3.94 12.23 -0.81
C ARG A 11 -5.08 11.68 -1.65
N LYS A 12 -4.77 10.99 -2.74
CA LYS A 12 -5.76 10.37 -3.64
C LYS A 12 -6.06 8.92 -3.29
N VAL A 13 -5.21 8.28 -2.48
CA VAL A 13 -5.36 6.88 -2.07
C VAL A 13 -6.45 6.79 -1.01
N VAL A 14 -7.48 6.00 -1.31
CA VAL A 14 -8.60 5.71 -0.41
C VAL A 14 -8.33 4.43 0.37
N GLU A 15 -7.77 3.43 -0.29
CA GLU A 15 -7.48 2.12 0.28
C GLU A 15 -6.16 1.59 -0.28
N THR A 16 -5.40 0.88 0.55
CA THR A 16 -4.17 0.20 0.15
C THR A 16 -4.28 -1.26 0.54
N LYS A 17 -4.12 -2.17 -0.42
CA LYS A 17 -4.06 -3.60 -0.17
C LYS A 17 -2.65 -4.12 -0.41
N ILE A 18 -2.26 -5.12 0.37
CA ILE A 18 -0.94 -5.74 0.25
C ILE A 18 -1.09 -7.23 -0.01
N TRP A 19 -0.22 -7.72 -0.88
CA TRP A 19 -0.01 -9.12 -1.20
C TRP A 19 1.48 -9.42 -1.07
N GLY A 20 1.88 -10.19 -0.06
CA GLY A 20 3.29 -10.47 0.14
C GLY A 20 3.63 -10.89 1.57
N PRO A 21 4.91 -11.09 1.88
CA PRO A 21 5.40 -11.50 3.20
C PRO A 21 5.14 -10.51 4.35
N SER A 22 4.76 -9.25 4.07
CA SER A 22 4.30 -8.32 5.12
C SER A 22 2.82 -8.44 5.45
N SER A 23 2.02 -9.09 4.58
CA SER A 23 0.61 -9.32 4.84
C SER A 23 0.40 -10.63 5.62
N LYS A 24 -0.55 -10.63 6.55
CA LYS A 24 -0.99 -11.84 7.27
C LYS A 24 -1.81 -12.76 6.37
N PHE A 25 -2.50 -12.19 5.40
CA PHE A 25 -3.28 -12.87 4.38
C PHE A 25 -3.31 -12.01 3.11
N GLY A 26 -3.56 -12.63 1.96
CA GLY A 26 -3.59 -11.93 0.67
C GLY A 26 -4.71 -10.88 0.62
N GLY A 27 -4.40 -9.69 0.12
CA GLY A 27 -5.37 -8.61 -0.02
C GLY A 27 -5.69 -7.90 1.30
N GLN A 28 -4.81 -8.02 2.30
CA GLN A 28 -4.97 -7.31 3.56
C GLN A 28 -4.98 -5.80 3.33
N ILE A 29 -6.01 -5.12 3.83
CA ILE A 29 -6.10 -3.66 3.82
C ILE A 29 -5.20 -3.11 4.93
N VAL A 30 -4.34 -2.15 4.60
CA VAL A 30 -3.42 -1.54 5.55
C VAL A 30 -3.48 -0.02 5.52
N GLY A 31 -3.07 0.59 6.63
CA GLY A 31 -2.91 2.04 6.75
C GLY A 31 -1.54 2.53 6.27
N LEU A 32 -1.37 3.85 6.21
CA LEU A 32 -0.15 4.52 5.73
C LEU A 32 1.12 4.18 6.52
N ASN A 33 0.98 3.76 7.78
CA ASN A 33 2.09 3.43 8.68
C ASN A 33 2.55 1.96 8.59
N HIS A 34 2.00 1.18 7.68
CA HIS A 34 2.38 -0.22 7.55
C HIS A 34 3.81 -0.37 7.00
N GLU A 35 4.61 -1.19 7.67
CA GLU A 35 5.97 -1.51 7.25
C GLU A 35 5.97 -2.53 6.11
N LEU A 36 6.59 -2.15 5.00
CA LEU A 36 6.71 -2.97 3.81
C LEU A 36 7.97 -3.82 3.87
N LYS A 37 7.89 -5.02 3.33
CA LYS A 37 8.98 -5.96 3.12
C LYS A 37 9.28 -6.10 1.63
N ASP A 38 10.46 -6.62 1.34
CA ASP A 38 10.84 -6.92 -0.03
C ASP A 38 9.92 -7.98 -0.64
N MET A 39 9.69 -7.87 -1.96
CA MET A 39 8.72 -8.65 -2.74
C MET A 39 7.24 -8.44 -2.38
N ASP A 40 6.90 -7.42 -1.60
CA ASP A 40 5.49 -7.05 -1.42
C ASP A 40 4.91 -6.39 -2.68
N ILE A 41 3.71 -6.83 -3.05
CA ILE A 41 2.88 -6.21 -4.07
C ILE A 41 1.84 -5.34 -3.37
N ILE A 42 1.77 -4.07 -3.78
CA ILE A 42 0.87 -3.08 -3.20
C ILE A 42 -0.13 -2.63 -4.26
N GLU A 43 -1.42 -2.73 -3.94
CA GLU A 43 -2.51 -2.23 -4.74
C GLU A 43 -3.06 -0.94 -4.11
N PHE A 44 -3.00 0.17 -4.86
CA PHE A 44 -3.58 1.44 -4.44
C PHE A 44 -4.93 1.63 -5.11
N LYS A 45 -5.99 1.77 -4.30
CA LYS A 45 -7.30 2.19 -4.77
C LYS A 45 -7.43 3.69 -4.59
N THR A 46 -7.56 4.42 -5.70
CA THR A 46 -7.77 5.87 -5.69
C THR A 46 -9.24 6.21 -5.89
N ARG A 47 -9.61 7.46 -5.57
CA ARG A 47 -10.88 8.03 -5.98
C ARG A 47 -10.84 8.53 -7.43
#